data_AF-A0AAW0BWJ1-F1
#
_entry.id   AF-A0AAW0BWJ1-F1
#
_cell.length_a   1.000
_cell.length_b   1.000
_cell.length_c   1.000
_cell.angle_alpha   90.00
_cell.angle_beta   90.00
_cell.angle_gamma   90.00
#
_symmetry.space_group_name_H-M   'P 1'
#
loop_
_entity.id
_entity.type
_entity.pdbx_description
1 polymer ?
#
loop_
_entity_poly.entity_id
_entity_poly.type
_entity_poly.pdbx_seq_one_letter_code
_entity_poly.pdbx_strand_id
1 'polypeptide(L)'
;MTKVLGTIIIARSGDRTHFWQDPRSYRGDITETSALGVSESYQLGQLVRDIYLNPSSSSYINGMRADVVDNREIKVRVKAGAEGTVNKIELANDTTVTAPLGGYQYVPVETVEPVNDRSLESWTDCPNFEKHVAQFYSSSEFKKKEKEAEPFFRAVKDYVFGRSLTLQNAHNIYDYMQTGLTYNKTYAHRLPPKMIEQARHWANFHENGVFSDEQPSGIGNIAGRTMLHTILTALERVAFNDDPLQFMLVETSYHPFISFFHEVEPTLHSALAIELRRGPAPDLRDFLRFKFKNGTSSDFKTLYVYGHHADIPLTEFIYKSKDGAITSNRQWSEVCGRRRLIGAEMLESPQNRAVFGFALAVVSLLGLFVMTRFVKKIRSARRLRLQGEETHINPIAKPVEKVEIRTV
;
A
#
# COMPACT_ATOMS: atom_id res chain seq x y z
N MET A 1 -17.82 -16.99 41.89
CA MET A 1 -18.23 -17.61 40.60
C MET A 1 -16.98 -17.95 39.81
N THR A 2 -17.00 -19.08 39.09
CA THR A 2 -15.96 -19.46 38.13
C THR A 2 -15.96 -18.47 36.96
N LYS A 3 -14.78 -18.06 36.49
CA LYS A 3 -14.63 -17.12 35.36
C LYS A 3 -14.22 -17.89 34.11
N VAL A 4 -14.94 -17.71 33.01
CA VAL A 4 -14.47 -18.15 31.69
C VAL A 4 -13.42 -17.13 31.22
N LEU A 5 -12.23 -17.61 30.86
CA LEU A 5 -11.11 -16.77 30.42
C LEU A 5 -10.89 -16.80 28.89
N GLY A 6 -11.60 -17.69 28.19
CA GLY A 6 -11.51 -17.88 26.75
C GLY A 6 -12.26 -19.14 26.33
N THR A 7 -12.44 -19.33 25.02
CA THR A 7 -13.06 -20.53 24.44
C THR A 7 -12.39 -20.89 23.11
N ILE A 8 -12.46 -22.16 22.71
CA ILE A 8 -12.02 -22.63 21.39
C ILE A 8 -13.22 -23.33 20.75
N ILE A 9 -13.62 -22.84 19.58
CA ILE A 9 -14.78 -23.34 18.85
C ILE A 9 -14.29 -23.92 17.52
N ILE A 10 -14.54 -25.21 17.31
CA ILE A 10 -14.28 -25.90 16.05
C ILE A 10 -15.62 -26.05 15.35
N ALA A 11 -15.89 -25.16 14.39
CA ALA A 11 -17.07 -25.23 13.53
C ALA A 11 -16.72 -25.92 12.20
N ARG A 12 -17.66 -26.71 11.68
CA ARG A 12 -17.67 -27.10 10.26
C ARG A 12 -18.13 -25.89 9.43
N SER A 13 -17.78 -25.81 8.15
CA SER A 13 -18.50 -24.93 7.23
C SER A 13 -19.99 -25.31 7.16
N GLY A 14 -20.84 -24.32 6.88
CA GLY A 14 -22.26 -24.52 6.62
C GLY A 14 -22.53 -25.18 5.27
N ASP A 15 -23.78 -25.15 4.85
CA ASP A 15 -24.25 -25.64 3.55
C ASP A 15 -23.52 -25.00 2.35
N ARG A 16 -23.40 -25.76 1.27
CA ARG A 16 -22.60 -25.44 0.10
C ARG A 16 -23.10 -26.19 -1.12
N THR A 17 -22.73 -25.70 -2.29
CA THR A 17 -23.01 -26.34 -3.58
C THR A 17 -22.27 -27.69 -3.70
N HIS A 18 -22.48 -28.39 -4.81
CA HIS A 18 -21.85 -29.69 -5.02
C HIS A 18 -20.32 -29.61 -4.91
N PHE A 19 -19.71 -30.59 -4.25
CA PHE A 19 -18.26 -30.69 -4.08
C PHE A 19 -17.84 -32.13 -4.36
N TRP A 20 -16.99 -32.29 -5.37
CA TRP A 20 -16.37 -33.56 -5.69
C TRP A 20 -14.96 -33.63 -5.10
N GLN A 21 -14.53 -34.84 -4.73
CA GLN A 21 -13.14 -35.13 -4.40
C GLN A 21 -12.72 -36.44 -5.06
N ASP A 22 -11.49 -36.45 -5.58
CA ASP A 22 -10.87 -37.69 -6.06
C ASP A 22 -10.67 -38.67 -4.90
N PRO A 23 -11.21 -39.91 -4.97
CA PRO A 23 -11.25 -40.84 -3.85
C PRO A 23 -9.89 -41.47 -3.49
N ARG A 24 -8.80 -41.12 -4.19
CA ARG A 24 -7.45 -41.65 -3.96
C ARG A 24 -6.47 -40.59 -3.46
N SER A 25 -6.55 -39.38 -4.02
CA SER A 25 -5.69 -38.24 -3.69
C SER A 25 -6.36 -37.20 -2.79
N TYR A 26 -7.68 -37.30 -2.57
CA TYR A 26 -8.52 -36.33 -1.85
C TYR A 26 -8.43 -34.89 -2.36
N ARG A 27 -7.88 -34.68 -3.57
CA ARG A 27 -7.97 -33.40 -4.28
C ARG A 27 -9.44 -33.11 -4.53
N GLY A 28 -9.92 -32.00 -3.97
CA GLY A 28 -11.27 -31.50 -4.20
C GLY A 28 -11.29 -30.49 -5.33
N ASP A 29 -12.42 -30.45 -6.03
CA ASP A 29 -12.74 -29.39 -6.98
C ASP A 29 -13.19 -28.12 -6.25
N ILE A 30 -13.46 -27.06 -7.02
CA ILE A 30 -14.05 -25.84 -6.48
C ILE A 30 -15.55 -26.06 -6.22
N THR A 31 -16.05 -25.49 -5.14
CA THR A 31 -17.43 -25.55 -4.63
C THR A 31 -17.70 -24.23 -3.91
N GLU A 32 -18.94 -23.85 -3.64
CA GLU A 32 -19.30 -22.53 -3.09
C GLU A 32 -20.18 -22.66 -1.84
N THR A 33 -19.94 -21.86 -0.80
CA THR A 33 -20.86 -21.74 0.35
C THR A 33 -22.19 -21.19 -0.15
N SER A 34 -23.29 -21.86 0.17
CA SER A 34 -24.62 -21.41 -0.23
C SER A 34 -25.10 -20.26 0.66
N ALA A 35 -26.15 -19.54 0.24
CA ALA A 35 -26.77 -18.53 1.11
C ALA A 35 -27.31 -19.14 2.41
N LEU A 36 -27.69 -20.43 2.40
CA LEU A 36 -28.04 -21.19 3.60
C LEU A 36 -26.80 -21.37 4.49
N GLY A 37 -25.66 -21.81 3.96
CA GLY A 37 -24.43 -22.01 4.75
C GLY A 37 -23.87 -20.74 5.38
N VAL A 38 -24.04 -19.58 4.73
CA VAL A 38 -23.73 -18.28 5.36
C VAL A 38 -24.73 -17.95 6.47
N SER A 39 -26.02 -18.22 6.27
CA SER A 39 -27.06 -18.04 7.30
C SER A 39 -26.79 -18.92 8.53
N GLU A 40 -26.46 -20.20 8.33
CA GLU A 40 -26.07 -21.13 9.39
C GLU A 40 -24.82 -20.65 10.15
N SER A 41 -23.79 -20.21 9.42
CA SER A 41 -22.55 -19.68 10.00
C SER A 41 -22.78 -18.43 10.85
N TYR A 42 -23.70 -17.57 10.42
CA TYR A 42 -24.11 -16.37 11.17
C TYR A 42 -24.97 -16.70 12.38
N GLN A 43 -25.94 -17.60 12.26
CA GLN A 43 -26.74 -18.08 13.40
C GLN A 43 -25.86 -18.69 14.48
N LEU A 44 -24.85 -19.49 14.07
CA LEU A 44 -23.82 -19.98 14.98
C LEU A 44 -23.01 -18.83 15.59
N GLY A 45 -22.62 -17.83 14.80
CA GLY A 45 -21.94 -16.62 15.28
C GLY A 45 -22.74 -15.82 16.31
N GLN A 46 -24.04 -15.65 16.10
CA GLN A 46 -24.96 -15.02 17.06
C GLN A 46 -25.06 -15.83 18.35
N LEU A 47 -25.28 -17.15 18.25
CA LEU A 47 -25.34 -18.04 19.42
C LEU A 47 -24.03 -18.02 20.22
N VAL A 48 -22.89 -18.04 19.54
CA VAL A 48 -21.55 -17.93 20.16
C VAL A 48 -21.38 -16.58 20.86
N ARG A 49 -21.83 -15.48 20.24
CA ARG A 49 -21.82 -14.15 20.85
C ARG A 49 -22.72 -14.09 22.10
N ASP A 50 -23.92 -14.63 22.04
CA ASP A 50 -24.85 -14.63 23.18
C ASP A 50 -24.36 -15.50 24.34
N ILE A 51 -23.65 -16.59 24.07
CA ILE A 51 -23.06 -17.46 25.11
C ILE A 51 -21.80 -16.82 25.72
N TYR A 52 -20.90 -16.26 24.91
CA TYR A 52 -19.54 -15.92 25.36
C TYR A 52 -19.25 -14.42 25.48
N LEU A 53 -20.04 -13.55 24.86
CA LEU A 53 -19.84 -12.08 24.87
C LEU A 53 -20.98 -11.31 25.55
N ASN A 54 -22.10 -11.95 25.92
CA ASN A 54 -23.14 -11.32 26.74
C ASN A 54 -22.74 -11.37 28.23
N PRO A 55 -22.56 -10.22 28.93
CA PRO A 55 -22.20 -10.21 30.36
C PRO A 55 -23.22 -10.88 31.30
N SER A 56 -24.45 -11.09 30.84
CA SER A 56 -25.50 -11.80 31.58
C SER A 56 -25.42 -13.32 31.44
N SER A 57 -24.59 -13.83 30.52
CA SER A 57 -24.36 -15.26 30.33
C SER A 57 -23.45 -15.82 31.43
N SER A 58 -23.81 -16.99 31.96
CA SER A 58 -22.94 -17.76 32.87
C SER A 58 -21.60 -18.18 32.25
N SER A 59 -21.51 -18.17 30.91
CA SER A 59 -20.31 -18.52 30.14
C SER A 59 -19.55 -17.31 29.58
N TYR A 60 -19.90 -16.08 30.01
CA TYR A 60 -19.25 -14.85 29.55
C TYR A 60 -17.72 -14.87 29.74
N ILE A 61 -16.98 -14.57 28.67
CA ILE A 61 -15.52 -14.44 28.69
C ILE A 61 -15.16 -13.14 29.41
N ASN A 62 -14.68 -13.27 30.65
CA ASN A 62 -14.46 -12.16 31.55
C ASN A 62 -13.41 -11.18 31.00
N GLY A 63 -13.84 -9.95 30.69
CA GLY A 63 -12.98 -8.86 30.23
C GLY A 63 -13.01 -8.63 28.72
N MET A 64 -13.61 -9.55 27.96
CA MET A 64 -13.72 -9.43 26.51
C MET A 64 -14.83 -8.43 26.14
N ARG A 65 -14.50 -7.46 25.30
CA ARG A 65 -15.45 -6.40 24.90
C ARG A 65 -16.48 -6.94 23.90
N ALA A 66 -17.75 -6.67 24.17
CA ALA A 66 -18.86 -7.10 23.31
C ALA A 66 -19.14 -6.11 22.18
N ASP A 67 -18.91 -4.82 22.44
CA ASP A 67 -19.22 -3.68 21.59
C ASP A 67 -18.15 -3.41 20.51
N VAL A 68 -16.87 -3.55 20.86
CA VAL A 68 -15.74 -3.31 19.95
C VAL A 68 -14.80 -4.51 19.92
N VAL A 69 -14.60 -5.08 18.73
CA VAL A 69 -13.65 -6.18 18.49
C VAL A 69 -12.21 -5.71 18.72
N ASP A 70 -11.44 -6.45 19.51
CA ASP A 70 -9.99 -6.35 19.57
C ASP A 70 -9.35 -7.52 18.79
N ASN A 71 -8.69 -7.22 17.68
CA ASN A 71 -8.06 -8.21 16.81
C ASN A 71 -6.87 -8.94 17.47
N ARG A 72 -6.46 -8.54 18.68
CA ARG A 72 -5.46 -9.26 19.51
C ARG A 72 -6.11 -10.33 20.38
N GLU A 73 -7.39 -10.17 20.74
CA GLU A 73 -8.16 -11.09 21.59
C GLU A 73 -8.81 -12.23 20.77
N ILE A 74 -9.04 -12.01 19.47
CA ILE A 74 -9.70 -12.98 18.58
C ILE A 74 -8.73 -13.49 17.51
N LYS A 75 -8.64 -14.82 17.36
CA LYS A 75 -7.90 -15.47 16.27
C LYS A 75 -8.79 -16.46 15.53
N VAL A 76 -9.24 -16.09 14.34
CA VAL A 76 -9.98 -16.98 13.44
C VAL A 76 -9.00 -17.72 12.51
N ARG A 77 -9.19 -19.03 12.34
CA ARG A 77 -8.50 -19.84 11.32
C ARG A 77 -9.55 -20.57 10.50
N VAL A 78 -9.69 -20.16 9.25
CA VAL A 78 -10.49 -20.88 8.24
C VAL A 78 -9.59 -21.78 7.39
N LYS A 79 -10.14 -22.89 6.88
CA LYS A 79 -9.47 -23.68 5.87
C LYS A 79 -9.55 -22.92 4.54
N ALA A 80 -8.41 -22.53 3.97
CA ALA A 80 -8.37 -22.01 2.61
C ALA A 80 -8.75 -23.15 1.65
N GLY A 81 -9.89 -23.01 0.96
CA GLY A 81 -10.37 -24.05 0.07
C GLY A 81 -11.71 -23.70 -0.57
N ALA A 82 -11.64 -23.24 -1.82
CA ALA A 82 -12.69 -23.21 -2.83
C ALA A 82 -13.95 -22.34 -2.58
N GLU A 83 -14.45 -22.25 -1.36
CA GLU A 83 -15.82 -21.81 -1.07
C GLU A 83 -16.04 -20.30 -1.23
N GLY A 84 -16.40 -19.89 -2.46
CA GLY A 84 -17.03 -18.59 -2.76
C GLY A 84 -18.44 -18.48 -2.18
N THR A 85 -19.02 -17.28 -2.13
CA THR A 85 -20.31 -17.03 -1.45
C THR A 85 -21.45 -16.79 -2.44
N VAL A 86 -22.51 -17.58 -2.35
CA VAL A 86 -23.77 -17.36 -3.08
C VAL A 86 -24.72 -16.48 -2.27
N ASN A 87 -25.22 -15.38 -2.86
CA ASN A 87 -26.02 -14.37 -2.13
C ASN A 87 -27.49 -14.77 -1.85
N LYS A 88 -28.06 -15.66 -2.68
CA LYS A 88 -29.45 -16.13 -2.61
C LYS A 88 -29.52 -17.58 -3.07
N ILE A 89 -30.22 -18.45 -2.34
CA ILE A 89 -30.53 -19.81 -2.79
C ILE A 89 -32.03 -20.09 -2.64
N GLU A 90 -32.59 -20.81 -3.61
CA GLU A 90 -33.93 -21.36 -3.56
C GLU A 90 -33.82 -22.84 -3.17
N LEU A 91 -34.50 -23.21 -2.08
CA LEU A 91 -34.48 -24.56 -1.52
C LEU A 91 -35.58 -25.41 -2.15
N ALA A 92 -35.44 -26.74 -2.09
CA ALA A 92 -36.36 -27.71 -2.70
C ALA A 92 -37.79 -27.76 -2.09
N ASN A 93 -38.13 -26.82 -1.21
CA ASN A 93 -39.45 -26.58 -0.62
C ASN A 93 -40.01 -25.21 -1.04
N ASP A 94 -39.52 -24.66 -2.15
CA ASP A 94 -39.85 -23.35 -2.73
C ASP A 94 -39.61 -22.14 -1.80
N THR A 95 -38.80 -22.31 -0.74
CA THR A 95 -38.38 -21.20 0.13
C THR A 95 -37.04 -20.64 -0.31
N THR A 96 -36.92 -19.31 -0.30
CA THR A 96 -35.65 -18.61 -0.54
C THR A 96 -34.93 -18.33 0.79
N VAL A 97 -33.63 -18.62 0.85
CA VAL A 97 -32.74 -18.14 1.93
C VAL A 97 -31.76 -17.10 1.38
N THR A 98 -31.58 -16.01 2.15
CA THR A 98 -30.70 -14.87 1.85
C THR A 98 -29.66 -14.71 2.94
N ALA A 99 -28.46 -14.27 2.59
CA ALA A 99 -27.38 -14.04 3.54
C ALA A 99 -27.70 -12.91 4.56
N PRO A 100 -27.16 -12.97 5.79
CA PRO A 100 -27.43 -12.01 6.87
C PRO A 100 -26.65 -10.69 6.75
N LEU A 101 -26.92 -9.73 7.65
CA LEU A 101 -26.53 -8.32 7.53
C LEU A 101 -26.96 -7.67 6.20
N GLY A 102 -27.97 -8.23 5.53
CA GLY A 102 -28.37 -7.81 4.18
C GLY A 102 -27.31 -8.07 3.10
N GLY A 103 -26.31 -8.92 3.36
CA GLY A 103 -25.21 -9.20 2.45
C GLY A 103 -24.01 -8.24 2.58
N TYR A 104 -23.73 -7.68 3.76
CA TYR A 104 -22.59 -6.79 3.97
C TYR A 104 -21.25 -7.48 3.63
N GLN A 105 -20.51 -6.94 2.67
CA GLN A 105 -19.31 -7.57 2.10
C GLN A 105 -18.05 -6.75 2.41
N TYR A 106 -17.01 -7.43 2.88
CA TYR A 106 -15.69 -6.83 3.10
C TYR A 106 -14.99 -6.60 1.76
N VAL A 107 -14.68 -5.34 1.44
CA VAL A 107 -13.87 -4.98 0.28
C VAL A 107 -12.40 -4.99 0.70
N PRO A 108 -11.52 -5.76 0.03
CA PRO A 108 -10.08 -5.72 0.30
C PRO A 108 -9.52 -4.37 -0.14
N VAL A 109 -8.70 -3.75 0.72
CA VAL A 109 -7.97 -2.50 0.42
C VAL A 109 -6.50 -2.84 0.21
N GLU A 110 -5.97 -2.54 -0.96
CA GLU A 110 -4.55 -2.65 -1.28
C GLU A 110 -3.79 -1.42 -0.76
N THR A 111 -2.59 -1.62 -0.20
CA THR A 111 -1.72 -0.53 0.27
C THR A 111 -0.53 -0.40 -0.66
N VAL A 112 -0.33 0.80 -1.19
CA VAL A 112 0.78 1.13 -2.10
C VAL A 112 1.92 1.73 -1.30
N GLU A 113 3.06 1.04 -1.23
CA GLU A 113 4.27 1.57 -0.58
C GLU A 113 5.26 2.14 -1.62
N PRO A 114 5.78 3.37 -1.45
CA PRO A 114 6.64 4.02 -2.45
C PRO A 114 7.91 3.24 -2.82
N VAL A 115 8.40 2.39 -1.91
CA VAL A 115 9.55 1.51 -2.14
C VAL A 115 9.27 0.47 -3.23
N ASN A 116 8.03 -0.01 -3.33
CA ASN A 116 7.61 -1.10 -4.21
C ASN A 116 6.85 -0.59 -5.44
N ASP A 117 6.05 0.46 -5.30
CA ASP A 117 5.28 1.06 -6.38
C ASP A 117 5.29 2.60 -6.25
N ARG A 118 5.71 3.28 -7.33
CA ARG A 118 5.82 4.73 -7.42
C ARG A 118 4.55 5.40 -7.93
N SER A 119 3.45 4.68 -8.14
CA SER A 119 2.20 5.21 -8.68
C SER A 119 1.65 6.42 -7.89
N LEU A 120 1.64 6.35 -6.56
CA LEU A 120 1.01 7.35 -5.68
C LEU A 120 1.95 8.40 -5.06
N GLU A 121 3.24 8.10 -4.84
CA GLU A 121 4.22 9.03 -4.23
C GLU A 121 5.52 9.16 -5.07
N SER A 122 5.36 9.41 -6.36
CA SER A 122 6.44 9.40 -7.35
C SER A 122 7.54 10.45 -7.16
N TRP A 123 7.27 11.54 -6.42
CA TRP A 123 8.26 12.59 -6.15
C TRP A 123 9.32 12.18 -5.11
N THR A 124 9.01 11.20 -4.25
CA THR A 124 9.97 10.67 -3.27
C THR A 124 11.14 10.00 -3.97
N ASP A 125 12.35 10.04 -3.39
CA ASP A 125 13.56 9.39 -3.96
C ASP A 125 13.97 9.87 -5.37
N CYS A 126 13.51 11.01 -5.88
CA CYS A 126 13.69 11.38 -7.29
C CYS A 126 14.69 12.55 -7.51
N PRO A 127 15.98 12.30 -7.86
CA PRO A 127 16.99 13.36 -8.00
C PRO A 127 16.67 14.46 -9.02
N ASN A 128 16.01 14.11 -10.14
CA ASN A 128 15.58 15.14 -11.11
C ASN A 128 14.43 16.00 -10.58
N PHE A 129 13.57 15.48 -9.69
CA PHE A 129 12.53 16.27 -9.01
C PHE A 129 13.15 17.18 -7.93
N GLU A 130 14.10 16.68 -7.14
CA GLU A 130 14.88 17.51 -6.21
C GLU A 130 15.58 18.67 -6.93
N LYS A 131 16.15 18.39 -8.12
CA LYS A 131 16.76 19.41 -8.98
C LYS A 131 15.72 20.42 -9.51
N HIS A 132 14.54 19.98 -9.91
CA HIS A 132 13.42 20.85 -10.32
C HIS A 132 13.03 21.83 -9.21
N VAL A 133 12.81 21.32 -8.00
CA VAL A 133 12.50 22.15 -6.82
C VAL A 133 13.60 23.17 -6.54
N ALA A 134 14.87 22.76 -6.60
CA ALA A 134 16.00 23.68 -6.46
C ALA A 134 16.06 24.73 -7.58
N GLN A 135 15.71 24.37 -8.82
CA GLN A 135 15.62 25.29 -9.95
C GLN A 135 14.48 26.30 -9.77
N PHE A 136 13.29 25.85 -9.36
CA PHE A 136 12.14 26.71 -9.03
C PHE A 136 12.51 27.73 -7.95
N TYR A 137 13.09 27.30 -6.82
CA TYR A 137 13.55 28.21 -5.75
C TYR A 137 14.63 29.21 -6.21
N SER A 138 15.45 28.82 -7.20
CA SER A 138 16.48 29.68 -7.77
C SER A 138 15.95 30.71 -8.79
N SER A 139 14.71 30.56 -9.26
CA SER A 139 14.11 31.35 -10.34
C SER A 139 13.93 32.83 -9.99
N SER A 140 13.82 33.68 -11.01
CA SER A 140 13.51 35.10 -10.86
C SER A 140 12.10 35.34 -10.31
N GLU A 141 11.13 34.51 -10.69
CA GLU A 141 9.76 34.59 -10.19
C GLU A 141 9.68 34.22 -8.71
N PHE A 142 10.26 33.09 -8.29
CA PHE A 142 10.26 32.69 -6.88
C PHE A 142 10.91 33.75 -6.00
N LYS A 143 12.07 34.28 -6.41
CA LYS A 143 12.77 35.37 -5.70
C LYS A 143 11.99 36.69 -5.67
N LYS A 144 11.12 36.95 -6.66
CA LYS A 144 10.20 38.08 -6.63
C LYS A 144 9.08 37.83 -5.62
N LYS A 145 8.47 36.64 -5.64
CA LYS A 145 7.39 36.22 -4.74
C LYS A 145 7.86 36.11 -3.29
N GLU A 146 9.09 35.69 -3.04
CA GLU A 146 9.72 35.67 -1.71
C GLU A 146 9.80 37.07 -1.10
N LYS A 147 10.19 38.09 -1.90
CA LYS A 147 10.17 39.50 -1.48
C LYS A 147 8.75 40.03 -1.25
N GLU A 148 7.80 39.67 -2.11
CA GLU A 148 6.38 40.01 -1.93
C GLU A 148 5.80 39.38 -0.64
N ALA A 149 6.29 38.20 -0.23
CA ALA A 149 5.83 37.47 0.94
C ALA A 149 6.47 37.90 2.28
N GLU A 150 7.58 38.64 2.27
CA GLU A 150 8.26 39.09 3.51
C GLU A 150 7.33 39.73 4.56
N PRO A 151 6.35 40.61 4.22
CA PRO A 151 5.48 41.21 5.23
C PRO A 151 4.62 40.16 5.96
N PHE A 152 4.16 39.14 5.24
CA PHE A 152 3.43 38.01 5.82
C PHE A 152 4.34 37.19 6.74
N PHE A 153 5.54 36.82 6.30
CA PHE A 153 6.47 36.02 7.11
C PHE A 153 6.94 36.76 8.38
N ARG A 154 7.06 38.09 8.33
CA ARG A 154 7.28 38.92 9.53
C ARG A 154 6.08 38.88 10.49
N ALA A 155 4.86 38.96 9.98
CA ALA A 155 3.63 38.98 10.79
C ALA A 155 3.23 37.61 11.38
N VAL A 156 3.55 36.51 10.68
CA VAL A 156 3.13 35.15 11.06
C VAL A 156 4.00 34.51 12.16
N LYS A 157 5.16 35.10 12.46
CA LYS A 157 6.20 34.57 13.35
C LYS A 157 5.68 33.99 14.67
N ASP A 158 4.82 34.74 15.36
CA ASP A 158 4.32 34.39 16.70
C ASP A 158 3.23 33.30 16.67
N TYR A 159 2.75 32.93 15.48
CA TYR A 159 1.69 31.95 15.26
C TYR A 159 2.20 30.59 14.74
N VAL A 160 3.50 30.45 14.46
CA VAL A 160 4.09 29.24 13.83
C VAL A 160 5.16 28.54 14.68
N PHE A 161 5.40 28.99 15.91
CA PHE A 161 6.20 28.31 16.94
C PHE A 161 7.58 27.82 16.43
N GLY A 162 8.41 28.73 15.93
CA GLY A 162 9.80 28.44 15.57
C GLY A 162 10.02 27.78 14.21
N ARG A 163 8.97 27.61 13.39
CA ARG A 163 9.10 27.17 11.99
C ARG A 163 9.91 28.18 11.16
N SER A 164 10.62 27.68 10.14
CA SER A 164 11.34 28.53 9.17
C SER A 164 10.39 29.48 8.47
N LEU A 165 10.69 30.78 8.50
CA LEU A 165 9.86 31.87 7.96
C LEU A 165 10.26 32.20 6.52
N THR A 166 10.27 31.19 5.66
CA THR A 166 10.71 31.28 4.26
C THR A 166 9.61 30.81 3.30
N LEU A 167 9.61 31.30 2.06
CA LEU A 167 8.63 30.88 1.06
C LEU A 167 8.74 29.37 0.74
N GLN A 168 9.96 28.83 0.81
CA GLN A 168 10.26 27.39 0.68
C GLN A 168 9.60 26.52 1.77
N ASN A 169 9.10 27.12 2.86
CA ASN A 169 8.47 26.44 3.97
C ASN A 169 6.98 26.83 4.13
N ALA A 170 6.38 27.44 3.09
CA ALA A 170 5.03 27.98 3.16
C ALA A 170 3.95 26.93 3.40
N HIS A 171 4.05 25.73 2.80
CA HIS A 171 3.10 24.64 3.05
C HIS A 171 3.12 24.17 4.52
N ASN A 172 4.31 24.01 5.13
CA ASN A 172 4.45 23.62 6.54
C ASN A 172 3.95 24.70 7.52
N ILE A 173 4.06 25.97 7.13
CA ILE A 173 3.46 27.08 7.87
C ILE A 173 1.94 26.99 7.80
N TYR A 174 1.37 26.87 6.59
CA TYR A 174 -0.07 26.80 6.39
C TYR A 174 -0.70 25.57 7.07
N ASP A 175 -0.14 24.38 6.88
CA ASP A 175 -0.64 23.13 7.50
C ASP A 175 -0.69 23.25 9.02
N TYR A 176 0.38 23.76 9.64
CA TYR A 176 0.41 23.96 11.08
C TYR A 176 -0.64 24.97 11.56
N MET A 177 -0.78 26.10 10.86
CA MET A 177 -1.78 27.12 11.19
C MET A 177 -3.21 26.59 11.01
N GLN A 178 -3.46 25.81 9.96
CA GLN A 178 -4.75 25.19 9.67
C GLN A 178 -5.10 24.12 10.71
N THR A 179 -4.14 23.29 11.10
CA THR A 179 -4.27 22.32 12.20
C THR A 179 -4.53 23.01 13.53
N GLY A 180 -3.81 24.08 13.84
CA GLY A 180 -4.04 24.91 15.02
C GLY A 180 -5.44 25.54 15.02
N LEU A 181 -5.90 26.05 13.88
CA LEU A 181 -7.22 26.65 13.71
C LEU A 181 -8.35 25.62 13.89
N THR A 182 -8.17 24.39 13.40
CA THR A 182 -9.17 23.31 13.50
C THR A 182 -9.24 22.71 14.91
N TYR A 183 -8.10 22.46 15.56
CA TYR A 183 -8.04 21.63 16.77
C TYR A 183 -7.68 22.38 18.07
N ASN A 184 -7.21 23.64 18.01
CA ASN A 184 -6.85 24.42 19.18
C ASN A 184 -7.71 25.69 19.30
N LYS A 185 -8.73 25.61 20.16
CA LYS A 185 -9.67 26.73 20.42
C LYS A 185 -8.98 28.04 20.81
N THR A 186 -7.94 28.00 21.66
CA THR A 186 -7.23 29.21 22.08
C THR A 186 -6.41 29.82 20.94
N TYR A 187 -5.86 28.98 20.06
CA TYR A 187 -5.17 29.42 18.85
C TYR A 187 -6.17 30.06 17.86
N ALA A 188 -7.29 29.37 17.59
CA ALA A 188 -8.34 29.85 16.71
C ALA A 188 -8.90 31.23 17.12
N HIS A 189 -9.07 31.49 18.42
CA HIS A 189 -9.51 32.80 18.92
C HIS A 189 -8.44 33.90 18.85
N ARG A 190 -7.15 33.56 18.72
CA ARG A 190 -6.03 34.52 18.67
C ARG A 190 -5.53 34.79 17.25
N LEU A 191 -5.77 33.89 16.30
CA LEU A 191 -5.30 34.02 14.94
C LEU A 191 -5.98 35.24 14.26
N PRO A 192 -5.22 36.22 13.73
CA PRO A 192 -5.80 37.39 13.09
C PRO A 192 -6.66 37.02 11.87
N PRO A 193 -7.76 37.75 11.61
CA PRO A 193 -8.57 37.58 10.40
C PRO A 193 -7.70 37.64 9.14
N LYS A 194 -8.04 36.82 8.14
CA LYS A 194 -7.32 36.66 6.86
C LYS A 194 -5.90 36.09 6.94
N MET A 195 -5.30 35.91 8.13
CA MET A 195 -3.92 35.39 8.21
C MET A 195 -3.81 33.94 7.71
N ILE A 196 -4.85 33.11 7.91
CA ILE A 196 -4.91 31.76 7.34
C ILE A 196 -5.11 31.75 5.82
N GLU A 197 -5.83 32.73 5.27
CA GLU A 197 -6.03 32.91 3.82
C GLU A 197 -4.70 33.31 3.14
N GLN A 198 -3.93 34.20 3.77
CA GLN A 198 -2.60 34.56 3.32
C GLN A 198 -1.61 33.37 3.41
N ALA A 199 -1.65 32.60 4.49
CA ALA A 199 -0.84 31.39 4.62
C ALA A 199 -1.17 30.38 3.51
N ARG A 200 -2.47 30.16 3.25
CA ARG A 200 -2.95 29.32 2.15
C ARG A 200 -2.44 29.82 0.79
N HIS A 201 -2.57 31.12 0.51
CA HIS A 201 -2.09 31.71 -0.76
C HIS A 201 -0.60 31.41 -1.03
N TRP A 202 0.26 31.60 -0.03
CA TRP A 202 1.70 31.32 -0.18
C TRP A 202 2.01 29.82 -0.29
N ALA A 203 1.26 28.96 0.42
CA ALA A 203 1.35 27.52 0.26
C ALA A 203 0.93 27.08 -1.15
N ASN A 204 -0.15 27.63 -1.70
CA ASN A 204 -0.64 27.28 -3.03
C ASN A 204 0.32 27.74 -4.13
N PHE A 205 0.88 28.96 -4.05
CA PHE A 205 1.94 29.38 -4.96
C PHE A 205 3.14 28.43 -4.92
N HIS A 206 3.57 28.03 -3.71
CA HIS A 206 4.69 27.12 -3.51
C HIS A 206 4.41 25.72 -4.09
N GLU A 207 3.32 25.07 -3.67
CA GLU A 207 2.98 23.72 -4.10
C GLU A 207 2.65 23.65 -5.59
N ASN A 208 2.04 24.69 -6.17
CA ASN A 208 1.84 24.76 -7.61
C ASN A 208 3.18 24.76 -8.36
N GLY A 209 4.14 25.64 -8.00
CA GLY A 209 5.44 25.66 -8.67
C GLY A 209 6.32 24.42 -8.43
N VAL A 210 6.07 23.67 -7.35
CA VAL A 210 6.74 22.38 -7.08
C VAL A 210 6.12 21.23 -7.89
N PHE A 211 4.79 21.13 -7.93
CA PHE A 211 4.06 19.99 -8.51
C PHE A 211 3.40 20.27 -9.87
N SER A 212 3.79 21.34 -10.55
CA SER A 212 3.42 21.65 -11.94
C SER A 212 4.66 21.84 -12.84
N ASP A 213 4.45 21.71 -14.14
CA ASP A 213 5.39 22.06 -15.20
C ASP A 213 4.60 22.45 -16.46
N GLU A 214 5.04 23.44 -17.24
CA GLU A 214 4.34 23.85 -18.48
C GLU A 214 4.16 22.70 -19.49
N GLN A 215 5.15 21.79 -19.54
CA GLN A 215 5.12 20.63 -20.43
C GLN A 215 4.50 19.43 -19.70
N PRO A 216 3.51 18.73 -20.29
CA PRO A 216 2.89 17.55 -19.66
C PRO A 216 3.88 16.43 -19.29
N SER A 217 4.99 16.33 -20.03
CA SER A 217 6.10 15.40 -19.80
C SER A 217 7.20 15.95 -18.86
N GLY A 218 6.97 17.12 -18.25
CA GLY A 218 7.83 17.75 -17.26
C GLY A 218 7.98 16.94 -15.97
N ILE A 219 8.99 17.26 -15.18
CA ILE A 219 9.33 16.56 -13.94
C ILE A 219 8.52 17.11 -12.75
N GLY A 220 8.12 18.39 -12.74
CA GLY A 220 7.19 18.93 -11.75
C GLY A 220 5.83 18.21 -11.76
N ASN A 221 5.34 17.83 -12.95
CA ASN A 221 4.09 17.08 -13.13
C ASN A 221 4.15 15.60 -12.66
N ILE A 222 5.25 15.11 -12.06
CA ILE A 222 5.50 13.67 -11.82
C ILE A 222 4.37 12.95 -11.08
N ALA A 223 3.68 13.61 -10.13
CA ALA A 223 2.56 13.05 -9.38
C ALA A 223 1.36 12.75 -10.30
N GLY A 224 1.00 13.69 -11.17
CA GLY A 224 -0.03 13.50 -12.19
C GLY A 224 0.40 12.47 -13.24
N ARG A 225 1.67 12.46 -13.64
CA ARG A 225 2.21 11.56 -14.68
C ARG A 225 2.20 10.09 -14.27
N THR A 226 2.43 9.76 -13.01
CA THR A 226 2.29 8.37 -12.52
C THR A 226 0.83 8.02 -12.24
N MET A 227 0.04 8.93 -11.67
CA MET A 227 -1.41 8.74 -11.50
C MET A 227 -2.13 8.50 -12.84
N LEU A 228 -1.67 9.16 -13.92
CA LEU A 228 -2.21 8.97 -15.27
C LEU A 228 -2.03 7.54 -15.79
N HIS A 229 -0.96 6.83 -15.39
CA HIS A 229 -0.82 5.41 -15.71
C HIS A 229 -1.88 4.57 -15.00
N THR A 230 -2.10 4.79 -13.70
CA THR A 230 -3.17 4.11 -12.93
C THR A 230 -4.54 4.34 -13.57
N ILE A 231 -4.84 5.59 -13.98
CA ILE A 231 -6.07 5.95 -14.69
C ILE A 231 -6.16 5.22 -16.04
N LEU A 232 -5.12 5.26 -16.88
CA LEU A 232 -5.13 4.63 -18.21
C LEU A 232 -5.31 3.10 -18.10
N THR A 233 -4.60 2.43 -17.20
CA THR A 233 -4.72 0.99 -16.99
C THR A 233 -6.09 0.61 -16.40
N ALA A 234 -6.67 1.44 -15.53
CA ALA A 234 -8.05 1.24 -15.09
C ALA A 234 -9.06 1.38 -16.24
N LEU A 235 -8.90 2.38 -17.10
CA LEU A 235 -9.76 2.59 -18.27
C LEU A 235 -9.63 1.49 -19.31
N GLU A 236 -8.42 1.01 -19.59
CA GLU A 236 -8.17 -0.14 -20.49
C GLU A 236 -8.89 -1.40 -20.00
N ARG A 237 -8.83 -1.68 -18.69
CA ARG A 237 -9.55 -2.80 -18.08
C ARG A 237 -11.07 -2.62 -18.15
N VAL A 238 -11.60 -1.48 -17.70
CA VAL A 238 -13.05 -1.20 -17.70
C VAL A 238 -13.64 -1.16 -19.12
N ALA A 239 -12.85 -0.80 -20.14
CA ALA A 239 -13.27 -0.83 -21.55
C ALA A 239 -13.27 -2.24 -22.16
N PHE A 240 -12.52 -3.19 -21.59
CA PHE A 240 -12.40 -4.55 -22.11
C PHE A 240 -13.49 -5.46 -21.53
N ASN A 241 -14.43 -5.89 -22.38
CA ASN A 241 -15.66 -6.58 -21.95
C ASN A 241 -15.42 -7.90 -21.15
N ASP A 242 -14.24 -8.51 -21.23
CA ASP A 242 -13.91 -9.75 -20.51
C ASP A 242 -13.12 -9.50 -19.18
N ASP A 243 -12.82 -8.25 -18.81
CA ASP A 243 -12.27 -7.91 -17.48
C ASP A 243 -13.41 -7.52 -16.51
N PRO A 244 -13.44 -8.07 -15.27
CA PRO A 244 -14.50 -7.77 -14.30
C PRO A 244 -14.40 -6.40 -13.61
N LEU A 245 -13.36 -5.59 -13.87
CA LEU A 245 -13.20 -4.29 -13.22
C LEU A 245 -14.26 -3.28 -13.71
N GLN A 246 -15.08 -2.77 -12.79
CA GLN A 246 -16.10 -1.74 -13.06
C GLN A 246 -15.92 -0.45 -12.25
N PHE A 247 -15.17 -0.50 -11.15
CA PHE A 247 -14.96 0.63 -10.24
C PHE A 247 -13.56 0.55 -9.63
N MET A 248 -12.89 1.69 -9.54
CA MET A 248 -11.62 1.86 -8.84
C MET A 248 -11.70 3.13 -7.99
N LEU A 249 -11.34 3.02 -6.72
CA LEU A 249 -11.09 4.16 -5.83
C LEU A 249 -9.58 4.25 -5.61
N VAL A 250 -9.02 5.44 -5.80
CA VAL A 250 -7.63 5.75 -5.45
C VAL A 250 -7.67 6.86 -4.41
N GLU A 251 -7.46 6.51 -3.15
CA GLU A 251 -7.25 7.49 -2.09
C GLU A 251 -5.79 7.94 -2.10
N THR A 252 -5.55 9.24 -2.21
CA THR A 252 -4.22 9.82 -2.38
C THR A 252 -4.17 11.25 -1.84
N SER A 253 -2.98 11.85 -1.89
CA SER A 253 -2.70 13.22 -1.49
C SER A 253 -3.13 14.25 -2.55
N TYR A 254 -2.92 15.54 -2.25
CA TYR A 254 -3.31 16.63 -3.15
C TYR A 254 -2.39 16.79 -4.38
N HIS A 255 -1.18 16.25 -4.37
CA HIS A 255 -0.17 16.50 -5.40
C HIS A 255 -0.61 16.11 -6.83
N PRO A 256 -1.26 14.96 -7.08
CA PRO A 256 -1.75 14.63 -8.42
C PRO A 256 -2.81 15.61 -8.95
N PHE A 257 -3.63 16.19 -8.07
CA PHE A 257 -4.62 17.22 -8.46
C PHE A 257 -3.91 18.49 -8.95
N ILE A 258 -2.86 18.93 -8.26
CA ILE A 258 -2.04 20.07 -8.69
C ILE A 258 -1.42 19.77 -10.07
N SER A 259 -0.77 18.61 -10.24
CA SER A 259 -0.15 18.21 -11.52
C SER A 259 -1.13 18.04 -12.67
N PHE A 260 -2.40 17.72 -12.42
CA PHE A 260 -3.41 17.57 -13.48
C PHE A 260 -4.05 18.87 -13.93
N PHE A 261 -4.33 19.77 -12.99
CA PHE A 261 -5.12 20.95 -13.30
C PHE A 261 -4.27 22.20 -13.53
N HIS A 262 -3.17 22.33 -12.77
CA HIS A 262 -2.45 23.58 -12.51
C HIS A 262 -3.37 24.66 -11.92
N GLU A 263 -2.87 25.48 -11.00
CA GLU A 263 -3.58 26.60 -10.35
C GLU A 263 -4.86 26.27 -9.54
N VAL A 264 -5.46 25.08 -9.69
CA VAL A 264 -6.58 24.61 -8.88
C VAL A 264 -6.08 24.27 -7.48
N GLU A 265 -6.72 24.85 -6.47
CA GLU A 265 -6.43 24.64 -5.06
C GLU A 265 -7.31 23.49 -4.49
N PRO A 266 -6.86 22.22 -4.47
CA PRO A 266 -7.61 21.13 -3.86
C PRO A 266 -7.73 21.34 -2.35
N THR A 267 -8.97 21.39 -1.85
CA THR A 267 -9.28 21.40 -0.42
C THR A 267 -9.49 19.97 0.09
N LEU A 268 -9.47 19.79 1.42
CA LEU A 268 -9.71 18.48 2.06
C LEU A 268 -11.06 17.90 1.63
N HIS A 269 -11.05 16.64 1.17
CA HIS A 269 -12.19 15.93 0.54
C HIS A 269 -12.57 16.47 -0.87
N SER A 270 -11.61 17.00 -1.61
CA SER A 270 -11.72 17.12 -3.07
C SER A 270 -11.65 15.75 -3.74
N ALA A 271 -12.33 15.60 -4.89
CA ALA A 271 -12.42 14.35 -5.62
C ALA A 271 -12.54 14.59 -7.12
N LEU A 272 -11.81 13.80 -7.91
CA LEU A 272 -11.91 13.73 -9.37
C LEU A 272 -12.57 12.38 -9.72
N ALA A 273 -13.66 12.42 -10.47
CA ALA A 273 -14.32 11.25 -11.04
C ALA A 273 -14.16 11.26 -12.57
N ILE A 274 -13.90 10.10 -13.14
CA ILE A 274 -13.73 9.88 -14.58
C ILE A 274 -14.70 8.78 -14.99
N GLU A 275 -15.77 9.14 -15.71
CA GLU A 275 -16.80 8.20 -16.16
C GLU A 275 -16.50 7.73 -17.57
N LEU A 276 -16.33 6.41 -17.78
CA LEU A 276 -16.37 5.80 -19.11
C LEU A 276 -17.82 5.63 -19.57
N ARG A 277 -18.14 6.11 -20.78
CA ARG A 277 -19.51 6.25 -21.30
C ARG A 277 -19.58 5.77 -22.75
N ARG A 278 -20.39 4.75 -23.05
CA ARG A 278 -20.60 4.24 -24.41
C ARG A 278 -21.67 5.05 -25.15
N GLY A 279 -21.39 5.40 -26.41
CA GLY A 279 -22.32 6.09 -27.29
C GLY A 279 -23.53 5.23 -27.70
N PRO A 280 -24.67 5.84 -28.08
CA PRO A 280 -25.83 5.10 -28.54
C PRO A 280 -25.57 4.44 -29.90
N ALA A 281 -26.16 3.27 -30.13
CA ALA A 281 -26.10 2.61 -31.43
C ALA A 281 -26.63 3.55 -32.55
N PRO A 282 -25.99 3.57 -33.74
CA PRO A 282 -24.90 2.70 -34.19
C PRO A 282 -23.49 3.13 -33.75
N ASP A 283 -23.34 4.30 -33.12
CA ASP A 283 -22.06 4.94 -32.82
C ASP A 283 -21.49 4.49 -31.47
N LEU A 284 -21.19 3.18 -31.35
CA LEU A 284 -20.75 2.50 -30.12
C LEU A 284 -19.34 2.91 -29.61
N ARG A 285 -18.87 4.11 -29.94
CA ARG A 285 -17.63 4.69 -29.42
C ARG A 285 -17.73 4.97 -27.93
N ASP A 286 -16.62 4.82 -27.22
CA ASP A 286 -16.51 5.15 -25.81
C ASP A 286 -15.94 6.56 -25.60
N PHE A 287 -16.47 7.27 -24.60
CA PHE A 287 -16.17 8.64 -24.24
C PHE A 287 -15.89 8.76 -22.73
N LEU A 288 -15.16 9.79 -22.32
CA LEU A 288 -14.85 10.09 -20.93
C LEU A 288 -15.50 11.39 -20.49
N ARG A 289 -16.21 11.35 -19.36
CA ARG A 289 -16.67 12.55 -18.64
C ARG A 289 -15.86 12.74 -17.36
N PHE A 290 -15.21 13.88 -17.25
CA PHE A 290 -14.50 14.28 -16.04
C PHE A 290 -15.45 15.08 -15.14
N LYS A 291 -15.39 14.86 -13.83
CA LYS A 291 -16.12 15.63 -12.83
C LYS A 291 -15.23 15.93 -11.65
N PHE A 292 -15.25 17.17 -11.17
CA PHE A 292 -14.48 17.57 -9.99
C PHE A 292 -15.38 18.15 -8.91
N LYS A 293 -15.11 17.74 -7.67
CA LYS A 293 -15.68 18.25 -6.42
C LYS A 293 -14.54 18.83 -5.61
N ASN A 294 -14.69 20.05 -5.09
CA ASN A 294 -13.68 20.68 -4.24
C ASN A 294 -14.15 20.80 -2.78
N GLY A 295 -13.83 19.78 -1.99
CA GLY A 295 -14.11 19.73 -0.56
C GLY A 295 -15.45 19.10 -0.20
N THR A 296 -15.74 19.02 1.10
CA THR A 296 -16.90 18.29 1.64
C THR A 296 -18.24 18.83 1.13
N SER A 297 -18.40 20.16 1.10
CA SER A 297 -19.70 20.85 0.90
C SER A 297 -20.00 21.31 -0.53
N SER A 298 -19.17 20.95 -1.52
CA SER A 298 -19.43 21.28 -2.94
C SER A 298 -20.07 20.12 -3.70
N ASP A 299 -20.82 20.40 -4.75
CA ASP A 299 -21.27 19.37 -5.71
C ASP A 299 -20.19 19.04 -6.75
N PHE A 300 -20.29 17.86 -7.37
CA PHE A 300 -19.50 17.51 -8.55
C PHE A 300 -19.91 18.38 -9.76
N LYS A 301 -18.93 19.06 -10.35
CA LYS A 301 -19.08 19.85 -11.59
C LYS A 301 -18.37 19.14 -12.73
N THR A 302 -19.01 19.05 -13.89
CA THR A 302 -18.38 18.53 -15.11
C THR A 302 -17.17 19.39 -15.48
N LEU A 303 -16.05 18.73 -15.76
CA LEU A 303 -14.87 19.33 -16.39
C LEU A 303 -14.74 18.82 -17.81
N TYR A 304 -14.28 19.69 -18.71
CA TYR A 304 -13.88 19.31 -20.06
C TYR A 304 -12.37 19.44 -20.18
N VAL A 305 -11.72 18.39 -20.69
CA VAL A 305 -10.27 18.28 -20.78
C VAL A 305 -9.78 18.57 -22.21
N TYR A 306 -8.50 18.93 -22.35
CA TYR A 306 -7.85 19.18 -23.64
C TYR A 306 -8.57 20.18 -24.57
N GLY A 307 -9.27 21.17 -24.02
CA GLY A 307 -9.99 22.19 -24.77
C GLY A 307 -11.33 21.74 -25.37
N HIS A 308 -11.82 20.55 -25.01
CA HIS A 308 -13.18 20.12 -25.38
C HIS A 308 -14.25 20.97 -24.67
N HIS A 309 -15.48 20.88 -25.17
CA HIS A 309 -16.69 21.42 -24.53
C HIS A 309 -17.77 20.32 -24.35
N ALA A 310 -17.35 19.06 -24.41
CA ALA A 310 -18.15 17.85 -24.31
C ALA A 310 -17.29 16.69 -23.75
N ASP A 311 -17.87 15.50 -23.64
CA ASP A 311 -17.14 14.29 -23.25
C ASP A 311 -16.11 13.93 -24.36
N ILE A 312 -14.87 13.63 -23.96
CA ILE A 312 -13.76 13.35 -24.91
C ILE A 312 -13.77 11.87 -25.34
N PRO A 313 -13.54 11.51 -26.61
CA PRO A 313 -13.39 10.11 -27.01
C PRO A 313 -12.25 9.40 -26.25
N LEU A 314 -12.47 8.17 -25.79
CA LEU A 314 -11.49 7.38 -25.04
C LEU A 314 -10.16 7.26 -25.80
N THR A 315 -10.23 6.97 -27.12
CA THR A 315 -9.05 6.82 -27.98
C THR A 315 -8.26 8.13 -28.11
N GLU A 316 -8.94 9.28 -28.15
CA GLU A 316 -8.30 10.60 -28.16
C GLU A 316 -7.63 10.90 -26.82
N PHE A 317 -8.30 10.57 -25.70
CA PHE A 317 -7.72 10.74 -24.37
C PHE A 317 -6.46 9.89 -24.18
N ILE A 318 -6.50 8.60 -24.53
CA ILE A 318 -5.33 7.70 -24.47
C ILE A 318 -4.19 8.25 -25.35
N TYR A 319 -4.49 8.67 -26.57
CA TYR A 319 -3.50 9.24 -27.49
C TYR A 319 -2.84 10.50 -26.92
N LYS A 320 -3.61 11.46 -26.40
CA LYS A 320 -3.09 12.70 -25.79
C LYS A 320 -2.37 12.48 -24.45
N SER A 321 -2.73 11.42 -23.72
CA SER A 321 -2.14 11.09 -22.40
C SER A 321 -0.79 10.38 -22.51
N LYS A 322 -0.53 9.70 -23.64
CA LYS A 322 0.59 8.76 -23.82
C LYS A 322 1.96 9.36 -23.48
N ASP A 323 2.24 10.58 -23.94
CA ASP A 323 3.56 11.20 -23.77
C ASP A 323 3.75 11.85 -22.39
N GLY A 324 2.65 12.08 -21.65
CA GLY A 324 2.67 12.51 -20.26
C GLY A 324 2.93 11.35 -19.30
N ALA A 325 2.30 10.20 -19.52
CA ALA A 325 2.27 9.09 -18.58
C ALA A 325 3.66 8.48 -18.28
N ILE A 326 3.88 8.09 -17.02
CA ILE A 326 4.99 7.25 -16.57
C ILE A 326 4.40 5.88 -16.21
N THR A 327 4.64 4.88 -17.07
CA THR A 327 3.92 3.59 -17.07
C THR A 327 4.64 2.45 -16.36
N SER A 328 5.73 2.73 -15.64
CA SER A 328 6.43 1.74 -14.82
C SER A 328 7.43 2.37 -13.85
N ASN A 329 7.77 1.65 -12.77
CA ASN A 329 8.91 1.97 -11.89
C ASN A 329 10.23 2.11 -12.66
N ARG A 330 10.40 1.39 -13.78
CA ARG A 330 11.58 1.51 -14.64
C ARG A 330 11.62 2.87 -15.35
N GLN A 331 10.54 3.26 -16.02
CA GLN A 331 10.44 4.56 -16.68
C GLN A 331 10.55 5.69 -15.65
N TRP A 332 9.95 5.54 -14.46
CA TRP A 332 10.14 6.45 -13.34
C TRP A 332 11.62 6.60 -12.96
N SER A 333 12.36 5.50 -12.80
CA SER A 333 13.79 5.54 -12.47
C SER A 333 14.62 6.26 -13.55
N GLU A 334 14.27 6.07 -14.82
CA GLU A 334 14.91 6.73 -15.97
C GLU A 334 14.59 8.24 -15.99
N VAL A 335 13.33 8.63 -15.79
CA VAL A 335 12.87 10.04 -15.66
C VAL A 335 13.49 10.74 -14.45
N CYS A 336 13.63 10.05 -13.32
CA CYS A 336 14.27 10.57 -12.11
C CYS A 336 15.80 10.65 -12.18
N GLY A 337 16.43 10.14 -13.24
CA GLY A 337 17.88 10.18 -13.42
C GLY A 337 18.65 9.23 -12.49
N ARG A 338 17.99 8.23 -11.89
CA ARG A 338 18.67 7.24 -11.05
C ARG A 338 19.52 6.32 -11.93
N ARG A 339 20.84 6.35 -11.70
CA ARG A 339 21.78 5.42 -12.34
C ARG A 339 21.45 3.99 -11.91
N ARG A 340 21.30 3.09 -12.88
CA ARG A 340 21.16 1.66 -12.62
C ARG A 340 22.40 1.15 -11.89
N LEU A 341 22.21 0.52 -10.73
CA LEU A 341 23.18 -0.41 -10.19
C LEU A 341 23.18 -1.65 -11.10
N ILE A 342 24.21 -1.78 -11.93
CA ILE A 342 24.44 -2.96 -12.77
C ILE A 342 24.51 -4.18 -11.84
N GLY A 343 23.44 -5.00 -11.84
CA GLY A 343 23.27 -6.14 -10.94
C GLY A 343 21.89 -6.25 -10.29
N ALA A 344 21.14 -5.14 -10.14
CA ALA A 344 19.80 -5.19 -9.52
C ALA A 344 18.77 -5.96 -10.36
N GLU A 345 18.68 -5.67 -11.68
CA GLU A 345 17.83 -6.40 -12.65
C GLU A 345 18.15 -7.92 -12.68
N MET A 346 19.36 -8.31 -12.26
CA MET A 346 19.80 -9.71 -12.18
C MET A 346 19.34 -10.44 -10.91
N LEU A 347 18.83 -9.73 -9.89
CA LEU A 347 18.28 -10.30 -8.66
C LEU A 347 16.74 -10.31 -8.62
N GLU A 348 16.07 -9.66 -9.57
CA GLU A 348 14.60 -9.58 -9.62
C GLU A 348 13.97 -10.76 -10.40
N SER A 349 14.69 -11.32 -11.39
CA SER A 349 14.26 -12.52 -12.11
C SER A 349 14.32 -13.79 -11.23
N PRO A 350 13.24 -14.58 -11.11
CA PRO A 350 13.25 -15.86 -10.38
C PRO A 350 14.26 -16.87 -10.95
N GLN A 351 14.44 -16.91 -12.27
CA GLN A 351 15.45 -17.75 -12.91
C GLN A 351 16.87 -17.30 -12.54
N ASN A 352 17.13 -15.98 -12.54
CA ASN A 352 18.46 -15.47 -12.24
C ASN A 352 18.83 -15.70 -10.77
N ARG A 353 17.89 -15.61 -9.82
CA ARG A 353 18.12 -15.98 -8.41
C ARG A 353 18.66 -17.40 -8.25
N ALA A 354 18.10 -18.37 -8.99
CA ALA A 354 18.55 -19.75 -8.96
C ALA A 354 19.97 -19.90 -9.55
N VAL A 355 20.25 -19.26 -10.68
CA VAL A 355 21.57 -19.27 -11.34
C VAL A 355 22.64 -18.64 -10.44
N PHE A 356 22.35 -17.51 -9.80
CA PHE A 356 23.28 -16.85 -8.87
C PHE A 356 23.51 -17.64 -7.59
N GLY A 357 22.47 -18.23 -7.01
CA GLY A 357 22.61 -19.12 -5.86
C GLY A 357 23.53 -20.32 -6.17
N PHE A 358 23.38 -20.89 -7.36
CA PHE A 358 24.24 -21.98 -7.83
C PHE A 358 25.69 -21.53 -8.06
N ALA A 359 25.90 -20.37 -8.71
CA ALA A 359 27.23 -19.80 -8.94
C ALA A 359 27.96 -19.50 -7.62
N LEU A 360 27.29 -18.89 -6.64
CA LEU A 360 27.84 -18.63 -5.30
C LEU A 360 28.20 -19.91 -4.55
N ALA A 361 27.37 -20.97 -4.66
CA ALA A 361 27.68 -22.27 -4.08
C ALA A 361 28.93 -22.90 -4.73
N VAL A 362 29.06 -22.85 -6.05
CA VAL A 362 30.24 -23.37 -6.78
C VAL A 362 31.51 -22.61 -6.41
N VAL A 363 31.48 -21.27 -6.35
CA VAL A 363 32.63 -20.45 -5.92
C VAL A 363 33.02 -20.76 -4.47
N SER A 364 32.05 -20.94 -3.58
CA SER A 364 32.29 -21.28 -2.18
C SER A 364 32.93 -22.67 -2.02
N LEU A 365 32.45 -23.66 -2.78
CA LEU A 365 33.03 -25.02 -2.82
C LEU A 365 34.45 -25.04 -3.39
N LEU A 366 34.72 -24.25 -4.44
CA LEU A 366 36.08 -24.07 -4.97
C LEU A 366 37.01 -23.41 -3.95
N GLY A 367 36.55 -22.39 -3.22
CA GLY A 367 37.29 -21.76 -2.13
C GLY A 367 37.67 -22.75 -1.02
N LEU A 368 36.71 -23.57 -0.58
CA LEU A 368 36.94 -24.66 0.38
C LEU A 368 37.91 -25.72 -0.14
N PHE A 369 37.85 -26.06 -1.43
CA PHE A 369 38.79 -27.01 -2.04
C PHE A 369 40.23 -26.46 -2.11
N VAL A 370 40.40 -25.19 -2.45
CA VAL A 370 41.70 -24.51 -2.44
C VAL A 370 42.25 -24.45 -1.01
N MET A 371 41.43 -24.04 -0.04
CA MET A 371 41.83 -23.98 1.37
C MET A 371 42.22 -25.35 1.94
N THR A 372 41.46 -26.41 1.65
CA THR A 372 41.80 -27.77 2.12
C THR A 372 43.09 -28.31 1.47
N ARG A 373 43.38 -27.97 0.20
CA ARG A 373 44.70 -28.27 -0.41
C ARG A 373 45.82 -27.46 0.24
N PHE A 374 45.61 -26.19 0.56
CA PHE A 374 46.59 -25.35 1.25
C PHE A 374 46.90 -25.87 2.67
N VAL A 375 45.87 -26.23 3.44
CA VAL A 375 46.01 -26.85 4.77
C VAL A 375 46.70 -28.21 4.69
N LYS A 376 46.42 -29.05 3.69
CA LYS A 376 47.15 -30.32 3.47
C LYS A 376 48.63 -30.08 3.16
N LYS A 377 48.97 -29.08 2.34
CA LYS A 377 50.36 -28.70 2.01
C LYS A 377 51.13 -28.18 3.24
N ILE A 378 50.48 -27.40 4.10
CA ILE A 378 51.05 -26.93 5.37
C ILE A 378 51.25 -28.10 6.36
N ARG A 379 50.27 -29.02 6.46
CA ARG A 379 50.39 -30.21 7.32
C ARG A 379 51.47 -31.19 6.85
N SER A 380 51.68 -31.37 5.54
CA SER A 380 52.77 -32.23 5.03
C SER A 380 54.16 -31.63 5.30
N ALA A 381 54.29 -30.30 5.35
CA ALA A 381 55.53 -29.60 5.67
C ALA A 381 55.88 -29.64 7.18
N ARG A 382 54.94 -30.03 8.06
CA ARG A 382 55.13 -30.12 9.53
C ARG A 382 55.12 -31.57 10.06
N ARG A 383 55.67 -32.53 9.32
CA ARG A 383 55.96 -33.87 9.85
C ARG A 383 57.31 -33.90 10.55
N LEU A 384 57.32 -33.62 11.85
CA LEU A 384 58.42 -33.99 12.74
C LEU A 384 58.54 -35.52 12.77
N ARG A 385 59.70 -36.04 12.37
CA ARG A 385 60.09 -37.43 12.66
C ARG A 385 60.57 -37.49 14.11
N LEU A 386 59.86 -38.21 14.96
CA LEU A 386 60.41 -38.66 16.24
C LEU A 386 61.39 -39.81 15.95
N GLN A 387 62.64 -39.66 16.40
CA GLN A 387 63.61 -40.76 16.47
C GLN A 387 63.78 -41.13 17.96
N GLY A 388 63.50 -42.38 18.28
CA GLY A 388 63.56 -42.92 19.64
C GLY A 388 62.92 -44.30 19.68
N GLU A 389 63.44 -45.19 20.50
CA GLU A 389 62.98 -46.58 20.61
C GLU A 389 61.76 -46.65 21.55
N GLU A 390 60.67 -47.28 21.11
CA GLU A 390 59.42 -47.35 21.90
C GLU A 390 59.53 -48.44 22.97
N THR A 391 59.61 -48.04 24.24
CA THR A 391 59.53 -48.95 25.39
C THR A 391 58.08 -49.26 25.73
N HIS A 392 57.64 -50.49 25.47
CA HIS A 392 56.28 -50.93 25.78
C HIS A 392 56.04 -51.05 27.29
N ILE A 393 55.11 -50.25 27.82
CA ILE A 393 54.53 -50.43 29.16
C ILE A 393 53.04 -50.74 28.98
N ASN A 394 52.62 -51.94 29.40
CA ASN A 394 51.23 -52.40 29.36
C ASN A 394 50.68 -52.62 30.78
N PRO A 395 49.72 -51.79 31.24
CA PRO A 395 48.91 -52.10 32.41
C PRO A 395 47.51 -52.59 32.01
N ILE A 396 47.10 -53.73 32.58
CA ILE A 396 45.76 -54.32 32.47
C ILE A 396 44.90 -53.86 33.65
N ALA A 397 43.62 -53.52 33.40
CA ALA A 397 42.52 -53.40 34.40
C ALA A 397 42.67 -52.32 35.49
N LYS A 398 41.61 -51.80 36.15
CA LYS A 398 40.13 -51.95 36.12
C LYS A 398 39.50 -50.63 36.66
N PRO A 399 38.17 -50.41 36.59
CA PRO A 399 37.56 -49.09 36.81
C PRO A 399 36.98 -48.85 38.22
N VAL A 400 37.15 -47.61 38.70
CA VAL A 400 36.38 -46.89 39.75
C VAL A 400 36.64 -45.39 39.54
N GLU A 401 35.78 -44.43 39.89
CA GLU A 401 34.44 -44.45 40.51
C GLU A 401 33.59 -43.25 39.98
N LYS A 402 32.42 -42.97 40.57
CA LYS A 402 31.67 -41.71 40.39
C LYS A 402 32.02 -40.73 41.51
N VAL A 403 32.06 -39.42 41.21
CA VAL A 403 31.83 -38.37 42.21
C VAL A 403 30.77 -37.40 41.70
N GLU A 404 29.77 -37.18 42.53
CA GLU A 404 28.65 -36.25 42.38
C GLU A 404 29.00 -34.94 43.10
N ILE A 405 28.66 -33.78 42.53
CA ILE A 405 28.76 -32.49 43.23
C ILE A 405 27.43 -31.75 43.11
N ARG A 406 26.85 -31.42 44.28
CA ARG A 406 25.59 -30.69 44.43
C ARG A 406 25.78 -29.17 44.28
N THR A 407 24.69 -28.51 43.94
CA THR A 407 24.46 -27.07 44.06
C THR A 407 24.58 -26.56 45.50
N VAL A 408 25.06 -25.31 45.60
CA VAL A 408 24.49 -24.25 46.44
C VAL A 408 24.30 -23.04 45.53
#